data_AF-A0A8S0U0K5-F1
#
_entry.id   AF-A0A8S0U0K5-F1
#
_cell.length_a   1.000
_cell.length_b   1.000
_cell.length_c   1.000
_cell.angle_alpha   90.00
_cell.angle_beta   90.00
_cell.angle_gamma   90.00
#
_symmetry.space_group_name_H-M   'P 1'
#
loop_
_entity.id
_entity.type
_entity.pdbx_description
1 polymer ?
#
loop_
_entity_poly.entity_id
_entity_poly.type
_entity_poly.pdbx_seq_one_letter_code
_entity_poly.pdbx_strand_id
1 'polypeptide(L)'
;MHMSSFGDEFFSFLGDEGSVVASKDDKFFLQGYKSVLNAKATEESLANFAWWEPAHGCFKFHHPWKQYLKTGVLARECACHIEALTSYINSRPQVPSEFYRNIHQPCVKMSLESSKALKDLAGAIKNLTHPCEAETHPYKTTFKKSYQRSLLHRY
;
A
#
# COMPACT_ATOMS: atom_id res chain seq x y z
N MET A 1 6.68 10.03 -3.24
CA MET A 1 7.09 8.73 -2.66
C MET A 1 7.33 7.73 -3.78
N HIS A 2 8.57 7.30 -4.01
CA HIS A 2 8.87 6.16 -4.88
C HIS A 2 8.74 4.88 -4.06
N MET A 3 7.57 4.22 -4.15
CA MET A 3 7.30 2.98 -3.42
C MET A 3 8.17 1.79 -3.87
N SER A 4 8.87 1.91 -5.01
CA SER A 4 9.80 0.89 -5.50
C SER A 4 11.06 0.72 -4.64
N SER A 5 11.47 1.74 -3.88
CA SER A 5 12.55 1.62 -2.86
C SER A 5 12.07 0.94 -1.58
N PHE A 6 10.75 0.95 -1.32
CA PHE A 6 10.21 0.57 -0.02
C PHE A 6 10.42 -0.92 0.30
N GLY A 7 10.34 -1.79 -0.71
CA GLY A 7 10.51 -3.23 -0.53
C GLY A 7 11.94 -3.62 -0.17
N ASP A 8 12.90 -3.18 -0.97
CA ASP A 8 14.31 -3.58 -0.81
C ASP A 8 14.93 -2.94 0.44
N GLU A 9 14.62 -1.68 0.76
CA GLU A 9 15.19 -0.98 1.92
C GLU A 9 14.59 -1.43 3.26
N PHE A 10 13.27 -1.70 3.33
CA PHE A 10 12.60 -2.15 4.56
C PHE A 10 13.18 -3.48 5.07
N PHE A 11 13.57 -4.37 4.17
CA PHE A 11 14.13 -5.66 4.55
C PHE A 11 15.66 -5.73 4.52
N SER A 12 16.34 -4.88 3.74
CA SER A 12 17.79 -4.71 3.87
C SER A 12 18.20 -4.29 5.29
N PHE A 13 17.34 -3.53 5.97
CA PHE A 13 17.44 -3.19 7.40
C PHE A 13 17.49 -4.40 8.35
N LEU A 14 16.94 -5.55 7.94
CA LEU A 14 16.82 -6.76 8.76
C LEU A 14 17.82 -7.87 8.39
N GLY A 15 18.51 -7.72 7.26
CA GLY A 15 19.44 -8.74 6.73
C GLY A 15 20.89 -8.59 7.19
N ASP A 16 21.28 -7.44 7.77
CA ASP A 16 22.68 -7.15 8.11
C ASP A 16 22.96 -7.43 9.60
N GLU A 17 23.13 -8.73 9.93
CA GLU A 17 23.80 -9.13 11.18
C GLU A 17 25.28 -8.73 11.09
N GLY A 18 25.60 -7.49 11.47
CA GLY A 18 26.98 -7.07 11.52
C GLY A 18 27.20 -5.57 11.61
N SER A 19 26.70 -4.93 12.66
CA SER A 19 27.11 -3.58 13.07
C SER A 19 26.87 -2.47 12.04
N VAL A 20 25.68 -1.84 12.03
CA VAL A 20 25.58 -0.43 11.66
C VAL A 20 24.51 0.25 12.51
N VAL A 21 24.93 1.32 13.18
CA VAL A 21 24.06 2.34 13.76
C VAL A 21 22.98 2.69 12.75
N ALA A 22 21.72 2.34 13.02
CA ALA A 22 20.58 2.78 12.22
C ALA A 22 20.74 4.29 11.97
N SER A 23 21.00 4.68 10.72
CA SER A 23 21.17 6.09 10.41
C SER A 23 19.86 6.80 10.76
N LYS A 24 19.95 8.05 11.21
CA LYS A 24 18.75 8.85 11.51
C LYS A 24 17.78 8.85 10.32
N ASP A 25 18.30 8.78 9.09
CA ASP A 25 17.53 8.81 7.86
C ASP A 25 16.67 7.54 7.63
N ASP A 26 17.16 6.35 8.01
CA ASP A 26 16.43 5.08 7.85
C ASP A 26 15.20 5.02 8.76
N LYS A 27 15.33 5.63 9.95
CA LYS A 27 14.23 5.77 10.93
C LYS A 27 13.17 6.77 10.46
N PHE A 28 13.56 7.76 9.66
CA PHE A 28 12.66 8.75 9.08
C PHE A 28 11.78 8.14 7.98
N PHE A 29 12.34 7.28 7.12
CA PHE A 29 11.59 6.64 6.04
C PHE A 29 10.57 5.63 6.57
N LEU A 30 10.96 4.83 7.57
CA LEU A 30 10.09 3.90 8.29
C LEU A 30 8.95 4.61 9.01
N GLN A 31 9.03 5.92 9.23
CA GLN A 31 8.03 6.71 9.94
C GLN A 31 7.11 7.51 9.00
N GLY A 32 7.33 7.45 7.68
CA GLY A 32 6.53 8.17 6.68
C GLY A 32 5.02 7.88 6.77
N TYR A 33 4.64 6.67 7.21
CA TYR A 33 3.24 6.29 7.41
C TYR A 33 2.53 7.16 8.48
N LYS A 34 3.26 7.74 9.44
CA LYS A 34 2.66 8.61 10.48
C LYS A 34 2.06 9.87 9.90
N SER A 35 2.60 10.37 8.80
CA SER A 35 1.99 11.50 8.09
C SER A 35 0.61 11.13 7.54
N VAL A 36 0.46 9.90 7.02
CA VAL A 36 -0.80 9.36 6.49
C VAL A 36 -1.82 9.15 7.60
N LEU A 37 -1.41 8.63 8.76
CA LEU A 37 -2.29 8.46 9.92
C LEU A 37 -2.92 9.79 10.37
N ASN A 38 -2.14 10.87 10.34
CA ASN A 38 -2.58 12.20 10.77
C ASN A 38 -3.27 13.01 9.67
N ALA A 39 -3.36 12.49 8.43
CA ALA A 39 -3.85 13.25 7.28
C ALA A 39 -5.38 13.45 7.26
N LYS A 40 -6.15 12.70 8.07
CA LYS A 40 -7.63 12.66 7.98
C LYS A 40 -8.28 14.04 7.99
N ALA A 41 -7.99 14.86 9.00
CA ALA A 41 -8.62 16.17 9.15
C ALA A 41 -8.28 17.11 7.97
N THR A 42 -7.03 17.06 7.51
CA THR A 42 -6.56 17.84 6.35
C THR A 42 -7.25 17.40 5.07
N GLU A 43 -7.35 16.09 4.82
CA GLU A 43 -8.03 15.54 3.65
C GLU A 43 -9.53 15.87 3.63
N GLU A 44 -10.22 15.74 4.76
CA GLU A 44 -11.65 16.09 4.89
C GLU A 44 -11.87 17.58 4.66
N SER A 45 -10.99 18.42 5.23
CA SER A 45 -11.01 19.86 5.00
C SER A 45 -10.81 20.21 3.52
N LEU A 46 -9.79 19.64 2.87
CA LEU A 46 -9.53 19.85 1.45
C LEU A 46 -10.69 19.38 0.56
N ALA A 47 -11.30 18.23 0.86
CA ALA A 47 -12.46 17.74 0.12
C ALA A 47 -13.68 18.66 0.27
N ASN A 48 -13.89 19.23 1.47
CA ASN A 48 -14.95 20.21 1.71
C ASN A 48 -14.72 21.51 0.93
N PHE A 49 -13.47 21.99 0.84
CA PHE A 49 -13.15 23.14 0.00
C PHE A 49 -13.35 22.84 -1.49
N ALA A 50 -12.85 21.69 -1.95
CA ALA A 50 -12.96 21.25 -3.33
C ALA A 50 -14.42 21.06 -3.78
N TRP A 51 -15.34 20.79 -2.84
CA TRP A 51 -16.77 20.70 -3.12
C TRP A 51 -17.36 21.98 -3.74
N TRP A 52 -16.78 23.13 -3.45
CA TRP A 52 -17.21 24.43 -3.96
C TRP A 52 -16.51 24.85 -5.24
N GLU A 53 -15.64 24.02 -5.80
CA GLU A 53 -14.92 24.38 -7.01
C GLU A 53 -15.89 24.51 -8.20
N PRO A 54 -15.87 25.64 -8.92
CA PRO A 54 -16.64 25.79 -10.14
C PRO A 54 -16.13 24.80 -11.21
N ALA A 55 -16.94 24.48 -12.21
CA ALA A 55 -16.51 23.56 -13.26
C ALA A 55 -15.23 24.03 -13.95
N HIS A 56 -14.20 23.18 -13.93
CA HIS A 56 -12.94 23.46 -14.59
C HIS A 56 -12.21 22.18 -14.99
N GLY A 57 -11.18 22.35 -15.83
CA GLY A 57 -10.41 21.25 -16.38
C GLY A 57 -11.27 20.22 -17.11
N CYS A 58 -10.82 18.98 -17.13
CA CYS A 58 -11.49 17.90 -17.84
C CYS A 58 -12.61 17.23 -17.03
N PHE A 59 -12.68 17.48 -15.71
CA PHE A 59 -13.72 16.92 -14.85
C PHE A 59 -15.03 17.70 -14.93
N LYS A 60 -15.02 18.97 -15.38
CA LYS A 60 -16.21 19.85 -15.41
C LYS A 60 -16.90 19.85 -14.04
N PHE A 61 -18.14 19.37 -13.92
CA PHE A 61 -18.86 19.24 -12.64
C PHE A 61 -18.71 17.86 -11.98
N HIS A 62 -18.03 16.92 -12.62
CA HIS A 62 -17.97 15.51 -12.22
C HIS A 62 -16.67 15.19 -11.48
N HIS A 63 -16.28 16.05 -10.55
CA HIS A 63 -15.08 15.83 -9.77
C HIS A 63 -15.24 14.64 -8.81
N PRO A 64 -14.26 13.71 -8.73
CA PRO A 64 -14.38 12.49 -7.96
C PRO A 64 -14.02 12.67 -6.48
N TRP A 65 -14.41 13.78 -5.84
CA TRP A 65 -14.01 14.11 -4.45
C TRP A 65 -14.31 12.99 -3.45
N LYS A 66 -15.46 12.34 -3.59
CA LYS A 66 -15.85 11.18 -2.77
C LYS A 66 -14.89 10.00 -2.90
N GLN A 67 -14.30 9.79 -4.08
CA GLN A 67 -13.33 8.71 -4.30
C GLN A 67 -11.99 9.04 -3.66
N TYR A 68 -11.56 10.31 -3.64
CA TYR A 68 -10.34 10.69 -2.94
C TYR A 68 -10.44 10.43 -1.43
N LEU A 69 -11.59 10.73 -0.82
CA LEU A 69 -11.83 10.39 0.59
C LEU A 69 -11.77 8.88 0.84
N LYS A 70 -12.34 8.06 -0.04
CA LYS A 70 -12.27 6.60 0.04
C LYS A 70 -10.83 6.09 -0.06
N THR A 71 -10.05 6.62 -1.00
CA THR A 71 -8.62 6.29 -1.13
C THR A 71 -7.85 6.67 0.13
N GLY A 72 -8.14 7.83 0.74
CA GLY A 72 -7.55 8.24 2.01
C GLY A 72 -7.85 7.27 3.15
N VAL A 73 -9.07 6.73 3.23
CA VAL A 73 -9.43 5.71 4.23
C VAL A 73 -8.58 4.45 4.07
N LEU A 74 -8.48 3.93 2.84
CA LEU A 74 -7.66 2.75 2.54
C LEU A 74 -6.18 2.98 2.83
N ALA A 75 -5.67 4.18 2.51
CA ALA A 75 -4.28 4.55 2.80
C ALA A 75 -3.99 4.54 4.31
N ARG A 76 -4.93 5.02 5.12
CA ARG A 76 -4.83 4.97 6.59
C ARG A 76 -4.92 3.55 7.13
N GLU A 77 -5.79 2.70 6.61
CA GLU A 77 -5.86 1.28 6.99
C GLU A 77 -4.51 0.58 6.73
N CYS A 78 -3.89 0.83 5.56
CA CYS A 78 -2.55 0.36 5.26
C CYS A 78 -1.51 0.91 6.27
N ALA A 79 -1.56 2.20 6.60
CA ALA A 79 -0.65 2.80 7.56
C ALA A 79 -0.79 2.19 8.97
N CYS A 80 -2.01 1.88 9.42
CA CYS A 80 -2.25 1.17 10.68
C CYS A 80 -1.60 -0.21 10.70
N HIS A 81 -1.70 -0.97 9.59
CA HIS A 81 -1.04 -2.28 9.49
C HIS A 81 0.49 -2.16 9.52
N ILE A 82 1.06 -1.15 8.85
CA ILE A 82 2.49 -0.88 8.88
C ILE A 82 2.95 -0.51 10.30
N GLU A 83 2.17 0.30 11.03
CA GLU A 83 2.48 0.66 12.42
C GLU A 83 2.48 -0.57 13.33
N ALA A 84 1.47 -1.43 13.22
CA ALA A 84 1.38 -2.68 13.99
C ALA A 84 2.56 -3.63 13.69
N LEU A 85 2.90 -3.79 12.41
CA LEU A 85 4.05 -4.58 11.98
C LEU A 85 5.35 -3.97 12.55
N THR A 86 5.55 -2.67 12.39
CA THR A 86 6.72 -1.96 12.91
C THR A 86 6.86 -2.10 14.42
N SER A 87 5.75 -2.00 15.16
CA SER A 87 5.73 -2.20 16.62
C SER A 87 6.14 -3.63 17.00
N TYR A 88 5.58 -4.64 16.32
CA TYR A 88 5.95 -6.04 16.51
C TYR A 88 7.44 -6.27 16.25
N ILE A 89 7.96 -5.72 15.15
CA ILE A 89 9.37 -5.85 14.76
C ILE A 89 10.29 -5.27 15.85
N ASN A 90 10.01 -4.04 16.29
CA ASN A 90 10.81 -3.36 17.31
C ASN A 90 10.77 -4.04 18.68
N SER A 91 9.73 -4.84 18.97
CA SER A 91 9.62 -5.56 20.24
C SER A 91 10.50 -6.81 20.34
N ARG A 92 11.09 -7.29 19.23
CA ARG A 92 11.81 -8.58 19.17
C ARG A 92 13.20 -8.48 18.52
N PRO A 93 14.18 -7.85 19.19
CA PRO A 93 15.41 -7.35 18.55
C PRO A 93 16.54 -8.36 18.29
N GLN A 94 16.48 -9.62 18.74
CA GLN A 94 17.71 -10.45 18.87
C GLN A 94 17.94 -11.59 17.87
N VAL A 95 17.01 -11.92 16.98
CA VAL A 95 17.25 -12.89 15.88
C VAL A 95 16.28 -12.57 14.75
N PRO A 96 16.69 -12.53 13.47
CA PRO A 96 15.76 -12.57 12.35
C PRO A 96 14.98 -13.89 12.44
N SER A 97 13.82 -13.87 13.12
CA SER A 97 12.93 -15.01 13.22
C SER A 97 12.69 -15.60 11.83
N GLU A 98 12.57 -16.92 11.73
CA GLU A 98 12.26 -17.64 10.48
C GLU A 98 11.09 -16.99 9.71
N PHE A 99 10.15 -16.41 10.47
CA PHE A 99 9.08 -15.56 9.97
C PHE A 99 9.57 -14.42 9.05
N TYR A 100 10.60 -13.64 9.42
CA TYR A 100 11.16 -12.58 8.57
C TYR A 100 11.68 -13.09 7.24
N ARG A 101 12.47 -14.17 7.28
CA ARG A 101 13.04 -14.77 6.08
C ARG A 101 11.93 -15.26 5.13
N ASN A 102 10.84 -15.76 5.70
CA ASN A 102 9.69 -16.25 4.94
C ASN A 102 8.83 -15.10 4.35
N ILE A 103 8.72 -13.95 5.02
CA ILE A 103 7.90 -12.81 4.54
C ILE A 103 8.66 -11.81 3.67
N HIS A 104 10.00 -11.77 3.75
CA HIS A 104 10.84 -10.82 3.02
C HIS A 104 10.56 -10.83 1.52
N GLN A 105 10.84 -11.94 0.85
CA GLN A 105 10.71 -12.04 -0.61
C GLN A 105 9.26 -11.80 -1.09
N PRO A 106 8.22 -12.37 -0.46
CA PRO A 106 6.84 -12.03 -0.77
C PRO A 106 6.52 -10.54 -0.63
N CYS A 107 7.01 -9.88 0.41
CA CYS A 107 6.68 -8.49 0.71
C CYS A 107 7.42 -7.52 -0.23
N VAL A 108 8.68 -7.81 -0.60
CA VAL A 108 9.41 -7.10 -1.67
C VAL A 108 8.63 -7.19 -2.98
N LYS A 109 8.29 -8.40 -3.40
CA LYS A 109 7.54 -8.63 -4.65
C LYS A 109 6.19 -7.93 -4.64
N MET A 110 5.43 -8.05 -3.55
CA MET A 110 4.14 -7.39 -3.40
C MET A 110 4.27 -5.85 -3.46
N SER A 111 5.30 -5.29 -2.82
CA SER A 111 5.56 -3.85 -2.83
C SER A 111 5.90 -3.37 -4.23
N LEU A 112 6.73 -4.11 -4.97
CA LEU A 112 7.09 -3.79 -6.36
C LEU A 112 5.86 -3.77 -7.28
N GLU A 113 5.05 -4.84 -7.26
CA GLU A 113 3.85 -4.95 -8.10
C GLU A 113 2.81 -3.89 -7.74
N SER A 114 2.59 -3.64 -6.45
CA SER A 114 1.67 -2.59 -5.99
C SER A 114 2.15 -1.20 -6.40
N SER A 115 3.45 -0.94 -6.33
CA SER A 115 4.05 0.32 -6.78
C SER A 115 3.85 0.55 -8.27
N LYS A 116 4.00 -0.51 -9.08
CA LYS A 116 3.76 -0.46 -10.52
C LYS A 116 2.29 -0.17 -10.81
N ALA A 117 1.38 -0.91 -10.19
CA ALA A 117 -0.06 -0.69 -10.34
C ALA A 117 -0.48 0.74 -9.94
N LEU A 118 0.08 1.28 -8.86
CA LEU A 118 -0.19 2.67 -8.44
C LEU A 118 0.39 3.70 -9.40
N LYS A 119 1.57 3.46 -9.99
CA LYS A 119 2.14 4.32 -11.04
C LYS A 119 1.26 4.30 -12.29
N ASP A 120 0.79 3.13 -12.71
CA ASP A 120 -0.10 2.97 -13.87
C ASP A 120 -1.44 3.66 -13.62
N LEU A 121 -2.04 3.47 -12.44
CA LEU A 121 -3.25 4.16 -12.03
C LEU A 121 -3.08 5.68 -11.98
N ALA A 122 -1.98 6.18 -11.42
CA ALA A 122 -1.69 7.61 -11.38
C ALA A 122 -1.52 8.19 -12.79
N GLY A 123 -0.84 7.47 -13.68
CA GLY A 123 -0.73 7.83 -15.09
C GLY A 123 -2.09 7.88 -15.79
N ALA A 124 -2.94 6.89 -15.54
CA ALA A 124 -4.29 6.84 -16.09
C ALA A 124 -5.17 8.01 -15.59
N ILE A 125 -5.14 8.31 -14.29
CA ILE A 125 -5.85 9.47 -13.71
C ILE A 125 -5.34 10.78 -14.33
N LYS A 126 -4.01 10.94 -14.45
CA LYS A 126 -3.40 12.14 -15.03
C LYS A 126 -3.82 12.36 -16.49
N ASN A 127 -3.90 11.28 -17.27
CA ASN A 127 -4.30 11.33 -18.67
C ASN A 127 -5.82 11.20 -18.86
N LEU A 128 -6.57 10.99 -17.77
CA LEU A 128 -8.01 10.72 -17.76
C LEU A 128 -8.41 9.56 -18.67
N THR A 129 -7.48 8.62 -18.83
CA THR A 129 -7.72 7.38 -19.52
C THR A 129 -8.20 6.35 -18.52
N HIS A 130 -8.96 5.37 -19.00
CA HIS A 130 -9.24 4.22 -18.17
C HIS A 130 -7.89 3.57 -17.80
N PRO A 131 -7.63 3.26 -16.51
CA PRO A 131 -6.51 2.39 -16.18
C PRO A 131 -6.74 1.12 -16.99
N CYS A 132 -5.80 0.83 -17.90
CA CYS A 132 -5.82 -0.43 -18.64
C CYS A 132 -6.08 -1.53 -17.62
N GLU A 133 -7.11 -2.36 -17.83
CA GLU A 133 -7.38 -3.49 -16.96
C GLU A 133 -6.08 -4.30 -16.88
N ALA A 134 -5.38 -4.19 -15.76
CA ALA A 134 -4.39 -5.18 -15.40
C ALA A 134 -5.19 -6.48 -15.34
N GLU A 135 -4.95 -7.32 -16.34
CA GLU A 135 -5.70 -8.54 -16.62
C GLU A 135 -6.07 -9.25 -15.32
N THR A 136 -7.30 -9.75 -15.29
CA THR A 136 -7.82 -10.66 -14.27
C THR A 136 -6.75 -11.63 -13.77
N HIS A 137 -6.12 -11.25 -12.66
CA HIS A 137 -5.07 -12.03 -12.03
C HIS A 137 -5.69 -13.37 -11.59
N PRO A 138 -5.12 -14.53 -11.98
CA PRO A 138 -5.80 -15.84 -11.90
C PRO A 138 -6.02 -16.40 -10.47
N TYR A 139 -5.81 -15.61 -9.42
CA TYR A 139 -5.95 -16.07 -8.03
C TYR A 139 -7.42 -16.15 -7.56
N LYS A 140 -8.36 -15.45 -8.21
CA LYS A 140 -9.79 -15.59 -7.88
C LYS A 140 -10.39 -16.92 -8.39
N THR A 141 -9.74 -17.55 -9.37
CA THR A 141 -10.22 -18.79 -10.00
C THR A 141 -9.94 -20.01 -9.12
N THR A 142 -8.88 -19.98 -8.30
CA THR A 142 -8.47 -21.13 -7.47
C THR A 142 -9.36 -21.31 -6.23
N PHE A 143 -9.84 -20.23 -5.62
CA PHE A 143 -10.70 -20.30 -4.43
C PHE A 143 -12.11 -20.84 -4.77
N LYS A 144 -12.71 -20.40 -5.89
CA LYS A 144 -13.99 -20.95 -6.37
C LYS A 144 -13.86 -22.43 -6.79
N LYS A 145 -12.77 -22.79 -7.49
CA LYS A 145 -12.53 -24.18 -7.89
C LYS A 145 -12.29 -25.11 -6.71
N SER A 146 -11.53 -24.72 -5.68
CA SER A 146 -11.30 -25.58 -4.51
C SER A 146 -12.59 -25.77 -3.69
N TYR A 147 -13.41 -24.73 -3.57
CA TYR A 147 -14.70 -24.79 -2.89
C TYR A 147 -15.68 -25.71 -3.62
N GLN A 148 -15.79 -25.60 -4.94
CA GLN A 148 -16.64 -26.49 -5.75
C GLN A 148 -16.14 -27.95 -5.76
N ARG A 149 -14.83 -28.19 -5.80
CA ARG A 149 -14.26 -29.55 -5.70
C ARG A 149 -14.53 -30.19 -4.34
N SER A 150 -14.55 -29.41 -3.26
CA SER A 150 -14.83 -29.88 -1.89
C SER A 150 -16.31 -30.27 -1.65
N LEU A 151 -17.22 -29.81 -2.52
CA LEU A 151 -18.65 -30.15 -2.48
C LEU A 151 -18.99 -31.37 -3.33
N LEU A 152 -18.24 -31.62 -4.41
CA LEU A 152 -18.43 -32.79 -5.29
C LEU A 152 -17.86 -34.10 -4.72
N HIS A 153 -16.96 -34.05 -3.74
CA HIS A 153 -16.42 -35.22 -3.04
C HIS A 153 -17.16 -35.55 -1.73
N ARG A 154 -18.29 -34.89 -1.47
CA ARG A 154 -19.10 -35.07 -0.25
C ARG A 154 -20.47 -35.74 -0.48
N TYR A 155 -20.67 -36.32 -1.66
CA TYR A 155 -21.75 -37.25 -1.99
C TYR A 155 -21.18 -38.47 -2.70
#